data_AF-A0A952Z7F6-F1
#
_entry.id   AF-A0A952Z7F6-F1
#
_cell.length_a   1.000
_cell.length_b   1.000
_cell.length_c   1.000
_cell.angle_alpha   90.00
_cell.angle_beta   90.00
_cell.angle_gamma   90.00
#
_symmetry.space_group_name_H-M   'P 1'
#
loop_
_entity.id
_entity.type
_entity.pdbx_description
1 polymer ?
#
loop_
_entity_poly.entity_id
_entity_poly.type
_entity_poly.pdbx_seq_one_letter_code
_entity_poly.pdbx_strand_id
1 'polypeptide(L)'
;MKVEKQLYDEYVTAKAEIKQLQQKAEDIQQKKADYLARKNILEIDLERAKRQNKNDEKTHILGQTSDAQINASREKVRQIETELGEINIFLDNVDSVINNNIPNEITKQVLAMQTAKKHYCAAVRDPILEEIRNNETLKDKLIQAYIAHTSGGLDNNDWYGWIRGILKAPTHEELQLHLKAFKESHNL
;
A
#
# COMPACT_ATOMS: atom_id res chain seq x y z
N MET A 1 -2.69 7.40 27.48
CA MET A 1 -3.38 6.10 27.29
C MET A 1 -4.51 6.09 26.26
N LYS A 2 -5.59 6.91 26.35
CA LYS A 2 -6.69 6.83 25.35
C LYS A 2 -6.26 7.19 23.92
N VAL A 3 -5.40 8.21 23.75
CA VAL A 3 -4.92 8.70 22.45
C VAL A 3 -3.96 7.71 21.78
N GLU A 4 -3.06 7.10 22.55
CA GLU A 4 -2.10 6.10 22.04
C GLU A 4 -2.81 4.86 21.47
N LYS A 5 -3.79 4.32 22.20
CA LYS A 5 -4.58 3.17 21.75
C LYS A 5 -5.35 3.48 20.48
N GLN A 6 -5.95 4.67 20.39
CA GLN A 6 -6.66 5.11 19.19
C GLN A 6 -5.73 5.20 17.98
N LEU A 7 -4.54 5.80 18.13
CA LEU A 7 -3.57 5.92 17.03
C LEU A 7 -3.00 4.56 16.59
N TYR A 8 -2.87 3.62 17.54
CA TYR A 8 -2.51 2.24 17.22
C TYR A 8 -3.62 1.54 16.40
N ASP A 9 -4.88 1.67 16.83
CA ASP A 9 -6.02 1.08 16.14
C ASP A 9 -6.18 1.66 14.72
N GLU A 10 -5.94 2.97 14.53
CA GLU A 10 -5.89 3.62 13.21
C GLU A 10 -4.77 3.04 12.32
N TYR A 11 -3.57 2.81 12.86
CA TYR A 11 -2.47 2.18 12.13
C TYR A 11 -2.80 0.74 11.69
N VAL A 12 -3.35 -0.06 12.61
CA VAL A 12 -3.73 -1.46 12.34
C VAL A 12 -4.84 -1.51 11.29
N THR A 13 -5.83 -0.62 11.37
CA THR A 13 -6.94 -0.52 10.42
C THR A 13 -6.44 -0.18 9.01
N ALA A 14 -5.62 0.87 8.86
CA ALA A 14 -5.03 1.24 7.58
C ALA A 14 -4.20 0.10 6.97
N LYS A 15 -3.45 -0.64 7.80
CA LYS A 15 -2.69 -1.82 7.35
C LYS A 15 -3.60 -2.96 6.86
N ALA A 16 -4.72 -3.19 7.54
CA ALA A 16 -5.70 -4.21 7.14
C ALA A 16 -6.39 -3.84 5.81
N GLU A 17 -6.74 -2.57 5.62
CA GLU A 17 -7.35 -2.06 4.37
C GLU A 17 -6.43 -2.26 3.16
N ILE A 18 -5.12 -2.02 3.31
CA ILE A 18 -4.13 -2.30 2.25
C ILE A 18 -4.17 -3.78 1.84
N LYS A 19 -4.18 -4.70 2.83
CA LYS A 19 -4.22 -6.14 2.57
C LYS A 19 -5.53 -6.55 1.88
N GLN A 20 -6.65 -5.97 2.27
CA GLN A 20 -7.94 -6.22 1.61
C GLN A 20 -7.96 -5.74 0.16
N LEU A 21 -7.37 -4.57 -0.13
CA LEU A 21 -7.23 -4.06 -1.50
C LEU A 21 -6.33 -4.96 -2.36
N GLN A 22 -5.23 -5.48 -1.79
CA GLN A 22 -4.36 -6.44 -2.47
C GLN A 22 -5.10 -7.73 -2.81
N GLN A 23 -5.83 -8.31 -1.85
CA GLN A 23 -6.64 -9.50 -2.08
C GLN A 23 -7.70 -9.27 -3.16
N LYS A 24 -8.37 -8.11 -3.13
CA LYS A 24 -9.36 -7.73 -4.13
C LYS A 24 -8.74 -7.62 -5.54
N ALA A 25 -7.53 -7.09 -5.66
CA ALA A 25 -6.80 -7.07 -6.92
C ALA A 25 -6.52 -8.48 -7.44
N GLU A 26 -6.04 -9.38 -6.58
CA GLU A 26 -5.78 -10.79 -6.93
C GLU A 26 -7.06 -11.49 -7.40
N ASP A 27 -8.18 -11.32 -6.68
CA ASP A 27 -9.47 -11.92 -7.02
C ASP A 27 -9.98 -11.42 -8.38
N ILE A 28 -9.83 -10.13 -8.69
CA ILE A 28 -10.22 -9.56 -9.98
C ILE A 28 -9.29 -10.07 -11.09
N GLN A 29 -8.00 -10.20 -10.81
CA GLN A 29 -7.03 -10.71 -11.78
C GLN A 29 -7.26 -12.20 -12.10
N GLN A 30 -7.67 -12.99 -11.11
CA GLN A 30 -8.11 -14.37 -11.34
C GLN A 30 -9.36 -14.41 -12.23
N LYS A 31 -10.38 -13.60 -11.91
CA LYS A 31 -11.58 -13.48 -12.77
C LYS A 31 -11.22 -13.05 -14.19
N LYS A 32 -10.27 -12.13 -14.38
CA LYS A 32 -9.77 -11.74 -15.71
C LYS A 32 -9.25 -12.96 -16.47
N ALA A 33 -8.45 -13.81 -15.83
CA ALA A 33 -7.91 -15.02 -16.45
C ALA A 33 -9.03 -16.00 -16.87
N ASP A 34 -10.04 -16.18 -16.02
CA ASP A 34 -11.19 -17.04 -16.31
C ASP A 34 -11.99 -16.53 -17.52
N TYR A 35 -12.23 -15.21 -17.59
CA TYR A 35 -12.91 -14.58 -18.72
C TYR A 35 -12.09 -14.62 -20.02
N LEU A 36 -10.76 -14.50 -19.94
CA LEU A 36 -9.87 -14.69 -21.09
C LEU A 36 -9.92 -16.14 -21.60
N ALA A 37 -9.93 -17.12 -20.70
CA ALA A 37 -10.08 -18.53 -21.09
C ALA A 37 -11.45 -18.78 -21.74
N ARG A 38 -12.53 -18.23 -21.17
CA ARG A 38 -13.88 -18.32 -21.73
C ARG A 38 -13.97 -17.65 -23.11
N LYS A 39 -13.37 -16.49 -23.29
CA LYS A 39 -13.27 -15.78 -24.58
C LYS A 39 -12.65 -16.67 -25.65
N ASN A 40 -11.49 -17.27 -25.37
CA ASN A 40 -10.80 -18.15 -26.33
C ASN A 40 -11.66 -19.35 -26.74
N ILE A 41 -12.40 -19.94 -25.80
CA ILE A 41 -13.33 -21.04 -26.09
C ILE A 41 -14.47 -20.57 -27.01
N LEU A 42 -15.08 -19.42 -26.70
CA LEU A 42 -16.16 -18.86 -27.50
C LEU A 42 -15.69 -18.43 -28.90
N GLU A 43 -14.47 -17.95 -29.06
CA GLU A 43 -13.90 -17.64 -30.39
C GLU A 43 -13.77 -18.91 -31.25
N ILE A 44 -13.35 -20.03 -30.66
CA ILE A 44 -13.30 -21.33 -31.35
C ILE A 44 -14.73 -21.79 -31.71
N ASP A 45 -15.67 -21.66 -30.79
CA ASP A 45 -17.06 -22.06 -31.02
C ASP A 45 -17.77 -21.16 -32.03
N LEU A 46 -17.43 -19.87 -32.08
CA LEU A 46 -17.90 -18.93 -33.09
C LEU A 46 -17.45 -19.36 -34.49
N GLU A 47 -16.18 -19.70 -34.65
CA GLU A 47 -15.65 -20.19 -35.93
C GLU A 47 -16.35 -21.48 -36.39
N ARG A 48 -16.61 -22.40 -35.45
CA ARG A 48 -17.39 -23.62 -35.74
C ARG A 48 -18.83 -23.28 -36.13
N ALA A 49 -19.49 -22.39 -35.39
CA ALA A 49 -20.87 -21.98 -35.66
C ALA A 49 -20.99 -21.26 -37.01
N LYS A 50 -20.04 -20.38 -37.36
CA LYS A 50 -19.99 -19.70 -38.66
C LYS A 50 -19.82 -20.68 -39.82
N ARG A 51 -18.95 -21.69 -39.67
CA ARG A 51 -18.81 -22.76 -40.68
C ARG A 51 -20.09 -23.57 -40.84
N GLN A 52 -20.75 -23.92 -39.72
CA GLN A 52 -22.01 -24.65 -39.76
C GLN A 52 -23.11 -23.82 -40.43
N ASN A 53 -23.29 -22.57 -40.03
CA ASN A 53 -24.26 -21.65 -40.64
C ASN A 53 -24.03 -21.52 -42.15
N LYS A 54 -22.78 -21.37 -42.60
CA LYS A 54 -22.44 -21.33 -44.04
C LYS A 54 -22.80 -22.62 -44.79
N ASN A 55 -22.70 -23.78 -44.13
CA ASN A 55 -23.12 -25.06 -44.73
C ASN A 55 -24.64 -25.20 -44.74
N ASP A 56 -25.32 -24.77 -43.68
CA ASP A 56 -26.78 -24.74 -43.59
C ASP A 56 -27.37 -23.79 -44.65
N GLU A 57 -26.74 -22.63 -44.89
CA GLU A 57 -27.10 -21.69 -45.96
C GLU A 57 -27.00 -22.33 -47.35
N LYS A 58 -25.91 -23.03 -47.63
CA LYS A 58 -25.75 -23.74 -48.92
C LYS A 58 -26.80 -24.82 -49.12
N THR A 59 -27.06 -25.62 -48.10
CA THR A 59 -28.02 -26.74 -48.16
C THR A 59 -29.47 -26.25 -48.16
N HIS A 60 -29.76 -25.10 -47.54
CA HIS A 60 -31.04 -24.41 -47.60
C HIS A 60 -31.38 -23.94 -49.02
N ILE A 61 -30.42 -23.34 -49.73
CA ILE A 61 -30.58 -22.96 -51.15
C ILE A 61 -30.91 -24.17 -52.03
N LEU A 62 -30.38 -25.34 -51.68
CA LEU A 62 -30.67 -26.61 -52.37
C LEU A 62 -31.97 -27.28 -51.91
N GLY A 63 -32.72 -26.68 -50.99
CA GLY A 63 -33.96 -27.23 -50.42
C GLY A 63 -33.75 -28.42 -49.47
N GLN A 64 -32.52 -28.66 -49.02
CA GLN A 64 -32.14 -29.81 -48.19
C GLN A 64 -32.16 -29.50 -46.69
N THR A 65 -32.22 -28.22 -46.32
CA THR A 65 -32.26 -27.74 -44.93
C THR A 65 -33.49 -26.86 -44.74
N SER A 66 -34.16 -27.00 -43.59
CA SER A 66 -35.36 -26.23 -43.27
C SER A 66 -35.06 -24.80 -42.86
N ASP A 67 -36.05 -23.90 -43.01
CA ASP A 67 -36.00 -22.52 -42.48
C ASP A 67 -35.71 -22.49 -40.96
N ALA A 68 -36.26 -23.46 -40.22
CA ALA A 68 -36.03 -23.55 -38.78
C ALA A 68 -34.55 -23.81 -38.45
N GLN A 69 -33.87 -24.65 -39.24
CA GLN A 69 -32.50 -25.06 -38.99
C GLN A 69 -31.49 -23.96 -39.37
N ILE A 70 -31.70 -23.26 -40.47
CA ILE A 70 -30.89 -22.07 -40.83
C ILE A 70 -31.10 -20.92 -39.84
N ASN A 71 -32.32 -20.71 -39.35
CA ASN A 71 -32.57 -19.70 -38.32
C ASN A 71 -31.89 -20.06 -36.99
N ALA A 72 -31.89 -21.34 -36.61
CA ALA A 72 -31.21 -21.81 -35.41
C ALA A 72 -29.68 -21.63 -35.49
N SER A 73 -29.07 -21.89 -36.66
CA SER A 73 -27.62 -21.72 -36.82
C SER A 73 -27.20 -20.25 -36.84
N ARG A 74 -28.00 -19.37 -37.47
CA ARG A 74 -27.83 -17.91 -37.40
C ARG A 74 -27.94 -17.39 -35.97
N GLU A 75 -28.97 -17.83 -35.25
CA GLU A 75 -29.18 -17.42 -33.87
C GLU A 75 -28.03 -17.87 -32.96
N LYS A 76 -27.49 -19.09 -33.17
CA LYS A 76 -26.30 -19.55 -32.44
C LYS A 76 -25.08 -18.66 -32.67
N VAL A 77 -24.83 -18.23 -33.91
CA VAL A 77 -23.75 -17.27 -34.21
C VAL A 77 -23.98 -15.96 -33.45
N ARG A 78 -25.19 -15.40 -33.52
CA ARG A 78 -25.55 -14.15 -32.84
C ARG A 78 -25.38 -14.23 -31.33
N GLN A 79 -25.78 -15.34 -30.71
CA GLN A 79 -25.64 -15.56 -29.28
C GLN A 79 -24.17 -15.56 -28.85
N ILE A 80 -23.31 -16.29 -29.58
CA ILE A 80 -21.87 -16.33 -29.28
C ILE A 80 -21.22 -14.96 -29.47
N GLU A 81 -21.58 -14.22 -30.53
CA GLU A 81 -21.08 -12.85 -30.75
C GLU A 81 -21.53 -11.88 -29.65
N THR A 82 -22.75 -12.04 -29.13
CA THR A 82 -23.27 -11.25 -28.00
C THR A 82 -22.47 -11.55 -26.73
N GLU A 83 -22.26 -12.83 -26.39
CA GLU A 83 -21.48 -13.24 -25.21
C GLU A 83 -20.04 -12.74 -25.31
N LEU A 84 -19.41 -12.83 -26.48
CA LEU A 84 -18.07 -12.26 -26.72
C LEU A 84 -18.03 -10.74 -26.53
N GLY A 85 -19.07 -10.03 -26.96
CA GLY A 85 -19.22 -8.59 -26.74
C GLY A 85 -19.25 -8.24 -25.25
N GLU A 86 -20.07 -8.96 -24.47
CA GLU A 86 -20.17 -8.78 -23.02
C GLU A 86 -18.85 -9.07 -22.30
N ILE A 87 -18.15 -10.13 -22.71
CA ILE A 87 -16.83 -10.47 -22.17
C ILE A 87 -15.80 -9.37 -22.47
N ASN A 88 -15.78 -8.81 -23.68
CA ASN A 88 -14.87 -7.72 -24.01
C ASN A 88 -15.14 -6.48 -23.16
N ILE A 89 -16.40 -6.08 -23.00
CA ILE A 89 -16.79 -4.96 -22.11
C ILE A 89 -16.34 -5.23 -20.67
N PHE A 90 -16.50 -6.46 -20.18
CA PHE A 90 -16.03 -6.84 -18.86
C PHE A 90 -14.50 -6.72 -18.73
N LEU A 91 -13.74 -7.22 -19.71
CA LEU A 91 -12.28 -7.16 -19.71
C LEU A 91 -11.76 -5.72 -19.74
N ASP A 92 -12.35 -4.84 -20.55
CA ASP A 92 -12.00 -3.42 -20.61
C ASP A 92 -12.23 -2.72 -19.25
N ASN A 93 -13.37 -3.04 -18.61
CA ASN A 93 -13.67 -2.52 -17.27
C ASN A 93 -12.69 -3.03 -16.21
N VAL A 94 -12.35 -4.32 -16.26
CA VAL A 94 -11.36 -4.92 -15.34
C VAL A 94 -9.99 -4.27 -15.51
N ASP A 95 -9.56 -4.01 -16.74
CA ASP A 95 -8.28 -3.36 -16.99
C ASP A 95 -8.25 -1.92 -16.46
N SER A 96 -9.35 -1.19 -16.57
CA SER A 96 -9.47 0.12 -15.92
C SER A 96 -9.35 0.03 -14.40
N VAL A 97 -10.00 -0.96 -13.77
CA VAL A 97 -10.00 -1.14 -12.32
C VAL A 97 -8.63 -1.59 -11.78
N ILE A 98 -7.98 -2.57 -12.43
CA ILE A 98 -6.67 -3.10 -12.02
C ILE A 98 -5.58 -2.05 -12.24
N ASN A 99 -5.58 -1.34 -13.36
CA ASN A 99 -4.48 -0.45 -13.70
C ASN A 99 -4.60 0.93 -13.03
N ASN A 100 -5.81 1.41 -12.77
CA ASN A 100 -6.01 2.78 -12.28
C ASN A 100 -6.62 2.86 -10.88
N ASN A 101 -7.68 2.11 -10.58
CA ASN A 101 -8.43 2.32 -9.34
C ASN A 101 -7.72 1.72 -8.12
N ILE A 102 -7.42 0.42 -8.16
CA ILE A 102 -6.84 -0.28 -7.01
C ILE A 102 -5.43 0.26 -6.66
N PRO A 103 -4.51 0.51 -7.61
CA PRO A 103 -3.19 1.06 -7.29
C PRO A 103 -3.27 2.45 -6.63
N ASN A 104 -4.20 3.30 -7.07
CA ASN A 104 -4.41 4.61 -6.49
C ASN A 104 -4.97 4.52 -5.05
N GLU A 105 -5.94 3.63 -4.82
CA GLU A 105 -6.46 3.37 -3.47
C GLU A 105 -5.39 2.80 -2.54
N ILE A 106 -4.59 1.85 -3.00
CA ILE A 106 -3.45 1.30 -2.23
C ILE A 106 -2.47 2.42 -1.88
N THR A 107 -2.10 3.27 -2.84
CA THR A 107 -1.16 4.38 -2.61
C THR A 107 -1.69 5.34 -1.54
N LYS A 108 -2.97 5.71 -1.62
CA LYS A 108 -3.63 6.54 -0.62
C LYS A 108 -3.61 5.90 0.77
N GLN A 109 -3.89 4.60 0.86
CA GLN A 109 -3.88 3.89 2.14
C GLN A 109 -2.49 3.68 2.72
N VAL A 110 -1.47 3.49 1.88
CA VAL A 110 -0.06 3.45 2.32
C VAL A 110 0.33 4.79 2.96
N LEU A 111 -0.04 5.92 2.36
CA LEU A 111 0.21 7.25 2.93
C LEU A 111 -0.52 7.46 4.26
N ALA A 112 -1.79 7.02 4.35
CA ALA A 112 -2.55 7.06 5.60
C ALA A 112 -1.88 6.22 6.69
N MET A 113 -1.48 4.98 6.37
CA MET A 113 -0.76 4.08 7.27
C MET A 113 0.57 4.69 7.76
N GLN A 114 1.36 5.29 6.86
CA GLN A 114 2.61 5.95 7.23
C GLN A 114 2.38 7.13 8.19
N THR A 115 1.32 7.90 7.97
CA THR A 115 0.94 9.02 8.82
C THR A 115 0.48 8.54 10.19
N ALA A 116 -0.40 7.54 10.25
CA ALA A 116 -0.85 6.92 11.50
C ALA A 116 0.32 6.34 12.30
N LYS A 117 1.26 5.65 11.62
CA LYS A 117 2.49 5.14 12.25
C LYS A 117 3.31 6.27 12.89
N LYS A 118 3.52 7.39 12.18
CA LYS A 118 4.27 8.54 12.70
C LYS A 118 3.58 9.11 13.94
N HIS A 119 2.26 9.30 13.90
CA HIS A 119 1.50 9.81 15.03
C HIS A 119 1.56 8.87 16.24
N TYR A 120 1.38 7.56 16.03
CA TYR A 120 1.50 6.57 17.09
C TYR A 120 2.89 6.59 17.73
N CYS A 121 3.97 6.56 16.92
CA CYS A 121 5.33 6.63 17.43
C CYS A 121 5.60 7.91 18.22
N ALA A 122 5.10 9.06 17.77
CA ALA A 122 5.21 10.32 18.50
C ALA A 122 4.44 10.28 19.82
N ALA A 123 3.21 9.75 19.83
CA ALA A 123 2.38 9.64 21.02
C ALA A 123 2.99 8.73 22.12
N VAL A 124 3.79 7.73 21.73
CA VAL A 124 4.56 6.90 22.68
C VAL A 124 5.85 7.59 23.10
N ARG A 125 6.60 8.17 22.15
CA ARG A 125 7.92 8.77 22.39
C ARG A 125 7.84 10.04 23.21
N ASP A 126 6.95 10.96 22.85
CA ASP A 126 6.96 12.33 23.37
C ASP A 126 6.69 12.39 24.89
N PRO A 127 5.77 11.58 25.48
CA PRO A 127 5.63 11.51 26.92
C PRO A 127 6.90 11.04 27.63
N ILE A 128 7.61 10.05 27.09
CA ILE A 128 8.88 9.54 27.64
C ILE A 128 9.95 10.64 27.58
N LEU A 129 10.04 11.35 26.45
CA LEU A 129 10.96 12.48 26.32
C LEU A 129 10.62 13.61 27.28
N GLU A 130 9.34 13.86 27.52
CA GLU A 130 8.88 14.89 28.45
C GLU A 130 9.21 14.51 29.90
N GLU A 131 9.07 13.24 30.29
CA GLU A 131 9.53 12.73 31.59
C GLU A 131 11.04 12.89 31.76
N ILE A 132 11.83 12.60 30.72
CA ILE A 132 13.30 12.79 30.75
C ILE A 132 13.65 14.27 30.88
N ARG A 133 12.99 15.16 30.13
CA ARG A 133 13.23 16.61 30.16
C ARG A 133 12.90 17.23 31.51
N ASN A 134 11.82 16.77 32.14
CA ASN A 134 11.35 17.30 33.42
C ASN A 134 12.05 16.64 34.62
N ASN A 135 12.99 15.71 34.40
CA ASN A 135 13.83 15.12 35.43
C ASN A 135 15.16 15.89 35.53
N GLU A 136 15.24 16.86 36.43
CA GLU A 136 16.43 17.73 36.61
C GLU A 136 17.71 16.93 36.88
N THR A 137 17.65 15.83 37.62
CA THR A 137 18.84 14.98 37.88
C THR A 137 19.34 14.28 36.60
N LEU A 138 18.42 13.83 35.75
CA LEU A 138 18.78 13.17 34.49
C LEU A 138 19.29 14.20 33.47
N LYS A 139 18.69 15.39 33.45
CA LYS A 139 19.12 16.53 32.63
C LYS A 139 20.56 16.94 32.97
N ASP A 140 20.90 17.11 34.24
CA ASP A 140 22.27 17.42 34.67
C ASP A 140 23.28 16.34 34.24
N LYS A 141 22.92 15.05 34.41
CA LYS A 141 23.76 13.92 33.96
C LYS A 141 23.96 13.92 32.44
N LEU A 142 22.93 14.24 31.67
CA LEU A 142 23.02 14.32 30.21
C LEU A 142 23.87 15.50 29.75
N ILE A 143 23.80 16.66 30.44
CA ILE A 143 24.67 17.82 30.18
C ILE A 143 26.14 17.48 30.50
N GLN A 144 26.41 16.81 31.63
CA GLN A 144 27.77 16.37 31.98
C GLN A 144 28.33 15.37 30.96
N ALA A 145 27.52 14.40 30.51
CA ALA A 145 27.91 13.45 29.48
C ALA A 145 28.20 14.13 28.13
N TYR A 146 27.39 15.13 27.75
CA TYR A 146 27.63 15.95 26.56
C TYR A 146 28.97 16.69 26.65
N ILE A 147 29.27 17.30 27.79
CA ILE A 147 30.53 18.03 28.01
C ILE A 147 31.72 17.10 27.93
N ALA A 148 31.70 15.98 28.67
CA ALA A 148 32.78 14.99 28.66
C ALA A 148 33.09 14.48 27.24
N HIS A 149 32.06 14.26 26.42
CA HIS A 149 32.20 13.88 25.01
C HIS A 149 32.88 14.99 24.19
N THR A 150 32.39 16.23 24.29
CA THR A 150 32.95 17.37 23.53
C THR A 150 34.35 17.79 23.98
N SER A 151 34.70 17.62 25.26
CA SER A 151 36.01 17.96 25.80
C SER A 151 37.03 16.83 25.65
N GLY A 152 36.59 15.58 25.57
CA GLY A 152 37.45 14.40 25.51
C GLY A 152 37.87 13.96 24.10
N GLY A 153 37.35 14.59 23.04
CA GLY A 153 37.64 14.18 21.66
C GLY A 153 37.18 12.74 21.33
N LEU A 154 36.21 12.21 22.08
CA LEU A 154 35.72 10.84 21.92
C LEU A 154 34.71 10.82 20.76
N ASP A 155 35.18 10.53 19.56
CA ASP A 155 34.38 10.51 18.34
C ASP A 155 33.35 9.36 18.37
N ASN A 156 32.12 9.67 18.76
CA ASN A 156 30.99 8.74 18.74
C ASN A 156 29.71 9.48 18.29
N ASN A 157 29.57 9.62 16.98
CA ASN A 157 28.56 10.43 16.31
C ASN A 157 27.11 10.04 16.62
N ASP A 158 26.85 8.77 16.96
CA ASP A 158 25.51 8.28 17.28
C ASP A 158 24.98 8.82 18.62
N TRP A 159 25.89 9.03 19.58
CA TRP A 159 25.56 9.59 20.91
C TRP A 159 25.11 11.05 20.82
N TYR A 160 25.78 11.82 19.95
CA TYR A 160 25.50 13.23 19.74
C TYR A 160 24.10 13.48 19.15
N GLY A 161 23.73 12.66 18.16
CA GLY A 161 22.39 12.68 17.56
C GLY A 161 21.30 12.31 18.57
N TRP A 162 21.57 11.33 19.44
CA TRP A 162 20.63 10.90 20.47
C TRP A 162 20.38 11.97 21.54
N ILE A 163 21.43 12.59 22.10
CA ILE A 163 21.28 13.65 23.12
C ILE A 163 20.51 14.86 22.56
N ARG A 164 20.84 15.33 21.35
CA ARG A 164 20.12 16.45 20.70
C ARG A 164 18.65 16.15 20.39
N GLY A 165 18.29 14.89 20.22
CA GLY A 165 16.91 14.46 20.03
C GLY A 165 16.06 14.52 21.31
N ILE A 166 16.70 14.49 22.48
CA ILE A 166 16.06 14.39 23.80
C ILE A 166 16.05 15.75 24.50
N LEU A 167 17.21 16.40 24.56
CA LEU A 167 17.39 17.73 25.14
C LEU A 167 17.74 18.73 24.04
N LYS A 168 17.27 19.98 24.19
CA LYS A 168 17.85 21.08 23.41
C LYS A 168 19.34 21.15 23.73
N ALA A 169 20.16 21.48 22.73
CA ALA A 169 21.58 21.70 22.96
C ALA A 169 21.75 22.70 24.12
N PRO A 170 22.61 22.44 25.11
CA PRO A 170 22.80 23.36 26.22
C PRO A 170 23.26 24.71 25.68
N THR A 171 22.83 25.78 26.31
CA THR A 171 23.28 27.14 25.95
C THR A 171 24.78 27.28 26.17
N HIS A 172 25.40 28.27 25.52
CA HIS A 172 26.83 28.53 25.70
C HIS A 172 27.18 28.79 27.18
N GLU A 173 26.32 29.50 27.90
CA GLU A 173 26.51 29.82 29.32
C GLU A 173 26.47 28.58 30.22
N GLU A 174 25.49 27.69 30.00
CA GLU A 174 25.41 26.40 30.72
C GLU A 174 26.64 25.54 30.44
N LEU A 175 27.09 25.48 29.18
CA LEU A 175 28.31 24.75 28.82
C LEU A 175 29.55 25.28 29.55
N GLN A 176 29.73 26.59 29.63
CA GLN A 176 30.87 27.19 30.33
C GLN A 176 30.84 26.88 31.83
N LEU A 177 29.67 26.96 32.46
CA LEU A 177 29.50 26.69 33.89
C LEU A 177 29.86 25.23 34.23
N HIS A 178 29.32 24.28 33.46
CA HIS A 178 29.58 22.86 33.69
C HIS A 178 30.98 22.43 33.21
N LEU A 179 31.54 23.04 32.15
CA LEU A 179 32.92 22.77 31.71
C LEU A 179 33.93 23.25 32.75
N LYS A 180 33.69 24.40 33.38
CA LYS A 180 34.50 24.91 34.49
C LYS A 180 34.47 23.93 35.67
N ALA A 181 33.28 23.50 36.09
CA ALA A 181 33.13 22.51 37.16
C ALA A 181 33.79 21.16 36.82
N PHE A 182 33.72 20.74 35.55
CA PHE A 182 34.41 19.54 35.07
C PHE A 182 35.93 19.66 35.16
N LYS A 183 36.50 20.77 34.70
CA LYS A 183 37.96 21.03 34.78
C LYS A 183 38.45 21.07 36.22
N GLU A 184 37.73 21.79 37.09
CA GLU A 184 38.04 21.90 38.51
C GLU A 184 38.00 20.54 39.24
N SER A 185 37.04 19.67 38.91
CA SER A 185 36.93 18.33 39.52
C SER A 185 37.97 17.32 38.99
N HIS A 186 38.61 17.60 37.86
CA HIS A 186 39.56 16.69 37.20
C HIS A 186 41.00 17.24 37.15
N ASN A 187 41.28 18.38 37.79
CA ASN A 187 42.57 19.09 37.78
C ASN A 187 43.10 19.38 36.35
N LEU A 188 42.20 19.81 35.45
CA LEU A 188 42.50 20.17 34.06
C LEU A 188 42.51 21.69 33.83
#